data_AF-A0A9D1QB95-F1
#
_entry.id   AF-A0A9D1QB95-F1
#
_cell.length_a   1.000
_cell.length_b   1.000
_cell.length_c   1.000
_cell.angle_alpha   90.00
_cell.angle_beta   90.00
_cell.angle_gamma   90.00
#
_symmetry.space_group_name_H-M   'P 1'
#
loop_
_entity.id
_entity.type
_entity.pdbx_description
1 polymer ?
#
loop_
_entity_poly.entity_id
_entity_poly.type
_entity_poly.pdbx_seq_one_letter_code
_entity_poly.pdbx_strand_id
1 'polypeptide(L)'
;MTINLHGADGSTALTEDVDGYCKVDISAEGVLNENNTLSYSIQHPLHFIMGNSDWYVLDATYQNDLLWGDNNIKGTYDPCPRGWRVPTDGTWNDFSVITFPYYIQGNQTTDGGYTETNGRQYNHMTWYPASGYRDYEEGTLYSVGRNGYYLTITVDDTSINSLRFYMANGISLNRSGLRTPGFSVRCVQE
;
A
#
# COMPACT_ATOMS: atom_id res chain seq x y z
N MET A 1 14.20 7.13 16.56
CA MET A 1 12.96 7.63 17.21
C MET A 1 12.01 6.45 17.19
N THR A 2 11.61 5.91 18.34
CA THR A 2 10.69 4.76 18.35
C THR A 2 9.30 5.27 17.99
N ILE A 3 8.78 4.84 16.84
CA ILE A 3 7.42 5.15 16.43
C ILE A 3 6.50 4.15 17.12
N ASN A 4 5.66 4.63 18.03
CA ASN A 4 4.63 3.79 18.64
C ASN A 4 3.54 3.52 17.59
N LEU A 5 3.27 2.24 17.33
CA LEU A 5 2.10 1.82 16.56
C LEU A 5 0.90 1.79 17.50
N HIS A 6 -0.29 2.16 17.02
CA HIS A 6 -1.52 2.16 17.82
C HIS A 6 -2.62 1.34 17.13
N GLY A 7 -3.47 0.70 17.93
CA GLY A 7 -4.60 -0.11 17.49
C GLY A 7 -5.70 0.72 16.84
N ALA A 8 -6.74 0.06 16.35
CA ALA A 8 -7.86 0.71 15.66
C ALA A 8 -8.63 1.73 16.51
N ASP A 9 -8.47 1.68 17.83
CA ASP A 9 -9.00 2.64 18.80
C ASP A 9 -8.16 3.93 18.92
N GLY A 10 -7.02 4.00 18.22
CA GLY A 10 -6.09 5.13 18.25
C GLY A 10 -5.37 5.35 19.58
N SER A 11 -5.52 4.45 20.55
CA SER A 11 -5.00 4.64 21.92
C SER A 11 -4.20 3.46 22.44
N THR A 12 -4.56 2.24 22.06
CA THR A 12 -3.85 1.03 22.47
C THR A 12 -2.52 0.95 21.73
N ALA A 13 -1.39 1.06 22.44
CA ALA A 13 -0.08 0.86 21.84
C ALA A 13 0.09 -0.61 21.41
N LEU A 14 0.54 -0.83 20.17
CA LEU A 14 0.75 -2.15 19.59
C LEU A 14 2.22 -2.54 19.71
N THR A 15 2.43 -3.80 20.06
CA THR A 15 3.75 -4.44 20.08
C THR A 15 3.94 -5.25 18.80
N GLU A 16 5.03 -4.98 18.09
CA GLU A 16 5.41 -5.74 16.89
C GLU A 16 5.53 -7.24 17.23
N ASP A 17 4.98 -8.13 16.39
CA ASP A 17 5.04 -9.59 16.50
C ASP A 17 4.30 -10.30 17.65
N VAL A 18 3.36 -9.66 18.35
CA VAL A 18 2.60 -10.31 19.45
C VAL A 18 1.07 -10.27 19.27
N ASP A 19 0.51 -9.12 18.88
CA ASP A 19 -0.94 -8.86 18.98
C ASP A 19 -1.69 -8.86 17.63
N GLY A 20 -1.17 -9.57 16.61
CA GLY A 20 -1.86 -9.76 15.33
C GLY A 20 -1.28 -8.98 14.13
N TYR A 21 -0.15 -8.30 14.31
CA TYR A 21 0.67 -7.77 13.21
C TYR A 21 1.96 -8.57 13.14
N CYS A 22 1.89 -9.73 12.50
CA CYS A 22 3.07 -10.52 12.15
C CYS A 22 3.62 -9.99 10.82
N LYS A 23 4.93 -9.74 10.74
CA LYS A 23 5.60 -9.66 9.44
C LYS A 23 5.55 -11.05 8.79
N VAL A 24 4.50 -11.31 8.03
CA VAL A 24 4.44 -12.49 7.19
C VAL A 24 5.29 -12.21 5.96
N ASP A 25 6.50 -12.76 5.94
CA ASP A 25 7.26 -12.83 4.71
C ASP A 25 6.43 -13.64 3.72
N ILE A 26 5.90 -12.95 2.68
CA ILE A 26 5.30 -13.61 1.53
C ILE A 26 6.47 -14.30 0.81
N SER A 27 6.80 -15.52 1.25
CA SER A 27 7.75 -16.39 0.59
C SER A 27 7.24 -16.71 -0.82
N ALA A 28 8.16 -17.02 -1.73
CA ALA A 28 7.97 -17.16 -3.18
C ALA A 28 6.80 -18.06 -3.66
N GLU A 29 6.16 -18.82 -2.77
CA GLU A 29 4.97 -19.63 -3.04
C GLU A 29 3.70 -18.79 -3.35
N GLY A 30 3.72 -17.48 -3.03
CA GLY A 30 2.57 -16.58 -3.18
C GLY A 30 2.51 -15.77 -4.47
N VAL A 31 3.40 -15.96 -5.44
CA VAL A 31 3.46 -15.18 -6.70
C VAL A 31 2.95 -16.04 -7.85
N LEU A 32 1.75 -15.77 -8.36
CA LEU A 32 1.11 -16.57 -9.42
C LEU A 32 0.77 -15.74 -10.65
N ASN A 33 1.03 -16.30 -11.82
CA ASN A 33 0.76 -15.76 -13.16
C ASN A 33 -0.57 -16.24 -13.76
N GLU A 34 -1.24 -17.21 -13.12
CA GLU A 34 -2.43 -17.89 -13.64
C GLU A 34 -3.44 -18.05 -12.47
N ASN A 35 -4.69 -17.60 -12.65
CA ASN A 35 -5.80 -17.55 -11.68
C ASN A 35 -6.11 -16.19 -10.99
N ASN A 36 -5.85 -15.05 -11.63
CA ASN A 36 -6.42 -13.75 -11.21
C ASN A 36 -7.95 -13.74 -11.40
N THR A 37 -8.66 -14.37 -10.47
CA THR A 37 -10.12 -14.36 -10.36
C THR A 37 -10.53 -13.82 -8.99
N LEU A 38 -11.71 -13.21 -8.90
CA LEU A 38 -12.27 -12.74 -7.64
C LEU A 38 -12.40 -13.85 -6.60
N SER A 39 -12.80 -15.06 -7.04
CA SER A 39 -12.93 -16.21 -6.14
C SER A 39 -11.58 -16.65 -5.56
N TYR A 40 -10.52 -16.62 -6.37
CA TYR A 40 -9.17 -16.96 -5.93
C TYR A 40 -8.63 -15.93 -4.94
N SER A 41 -8.77 -14.64 -5.25
CA SER A 41 -8.23 -13.59 -4.39
C SER A 41 -8.86 -13.53 -3.00
N ILE A 42 -10.15 -13.89 -2.89
CA ILE A 42 -10.85 -14.04 -1.61
C ILE A 42 -10.30 -15.23 -0.80
N GLN A 43 -9.98 -16.34 -1.46
CA GLN A 43 -9.48 -17.56 -0.80
C GLN A 43 -8.00 -17.46 -0.41
N HIS A 44 -7.24 -16.58 -1.07
CA HIS A 44 -5.80 -16.45 -0.92
C HIS A 44 -5.37 -14.99 -0.63
N PRO A 45 -5.82 -14.38 0.48
CA PRO A 45 -5.57 -12.95 0.76
C PRO A 45 -4.11 -12.59 1.02
N LEU A 46 -3.23 -13.59 1.18
CA LEU A 46 -1.79 -13.40 1.40
C LEU A 46 -0.94 -13.69 0.15
N HIS A 47 -1.58 -14.04 -0.98
CA HIS A 47 -0.88 -14.26 -2.24
C HIS A 47 -0.79 -12.94 -3.01
N PHE A 48 0.39 -12.67 -3.56
CA PHE A 48 0.55 -11.61 -4.54
C PHE A 48 0.16 -12.15 -5.91
N ILE A 49 -0.96 -11.65 -6.44
CA ILE A 49 -1.46 -12.08 -7.74
C ILE A 49 -0.87 -11.16 -8.81
N MET A 50 -0.07 -11.73 -9.71
CA MET A 50 0.44 -11.01 -10.88
C MET A 50 -0.68 -10.87 -11.91
N GLY A 51 -0.63 -9.80 -12.71
CA GLY A 51 -1.65 -9.55 -13.71
C GLY A 51 -1.26 -8.42 -14.65
N ASN A 52 -1.63 -8.56 -15.93
CA ASN A 52 -1.33 -7.58 -16.97
C ASN A 52 -2.34 -6.41 -17.00
N SER A 53 -3.46 -6.49 -16.26
CA SER A 53 -4.48 -5.44 -16.26
C SER A 53 -5.16 -5.24 -14.91
N ASP A 54 -5.51 -6.33 -14.21
CA ASP A 54 -6.01 -6.28 -12.83
C ASP A 54 -5.68 -7.58 -12.09
N TRP A 55 -5.62 -7.53 -10.76
CA TRP A 55 -5.21 -8.63 -9.88
C TRP A 55 -6.33 -9.64 -9.62
N TYR A 56 -7.59 -9.31 -9.90
CA TYR A 56 -8.74 -10.18 -9.62
C TYR A 56 -9.52 -10.61 -10.86
N VAL A 57 -9.12 -10.18 -12.06
CA VAL A 57 -9.83 -10.57 -13.30
C VAL A 57 -8.89 -10.76 -14.49
N LEU A 58 -9.09 -11.86 -15.23
CA LEU A 58 -8.33 -12.23 -16.43
C LEU A 58 -8.68 -11.37 -17.66
N ASP A 59 -9.96 -11.05 -17.82
CA ASP A 59 -10.49 -10.32 -18.96
C ASP A 59 -10.91 -8.92 -18.51
N ALA A 60 -10.26 -7.90 -19.10
CA ALA A 60 -10.47 -6.50 -18.76
C ALA A 60 -11.93 -6.04 -18.94
N THR A 61 -12.73 -6.72 -19.77
CA THR A 61 -14.16 -6.40 -19.96
C THR A 61 -15.02 -6.66 -18.73
N TYR A 62 -14.54 -7.47 -17.77
CA TYR A 62 -15.20 -7.73 -16.49
C TYR A 62 -14.56 -6.98 -15.31
N GLN A 63 -13.69 -5.99 -15.59
CA GLN A 63 -13.19 -5.08 -14.57
C GLN A 63 -14.33 -4.27 -13.95
N ASN A 64 -14.14 -3.95 -12.69
CA ASN A 64 -15.05 -3.19 -11.85
C ASN A 64 -14.21 -2.14 -11.12
N ASP A 65 -14.31 -0.91 -11.59
CA ASP A 65 -13.58 0.23 -11.03
C ASP A 65 -14.07 0.61 -9.64
N LEU A 66 -15.25 0.11 -9.26
CA LEU A 66 -15.91 0.39 -7.98
C LEU A 66 -15.83 -0.81 -7.01
N LEU A 67 -14.94 -1.78 -7.25
CA LEU A 67 -14.85 -3.02 -6.45
C LEU A 67 -14.66 -2.72 -4.96
N TRP A 68 -13.75 -1.81 -4.62
CA TRP A 68 -13.45 -1.39 -3.25
C TRP A 68 -14.28 -0.18 -2.80
N GLY A 69 -15.00 0.47 -3.70
CA GLY A 69 -15.86 1.60 -3.36
C GLY A 69 -15.95 2.65 -4.46
N ASP A 70 -16.76 3.67 -4.20
CA ASP A 70 -16.98 4.81 -5.08
C ASP A 70 -16.98 6.10 -4.25
N ASN A 71 -16.01 6.99 -4.46
CA ASN A 71 -16.01 8.36 -3.93
C ASN A 71 -16.49 8.50 -2.47
N ASN A 72 -15.75 7.88 -1.54
CA ASN A 72 -16.00 7.80 -0.09
C ASN A 72 -17.07 6.79 0.34
N ILE A 73 -17.74 6.10 -0.59
CA ILE A 73 -18.63 4.98 -0.28
C ILE A 73 -17.80 3.71 -0.25
N LYS A 74 -17.75 3.06 0.92
CA LYS A 74 -17.05 1.79 1.11
C LYS A 74 -17.73 0.65 0.35
N GLY A 75 -16.97 -0.07 -0.48
CA GLY A 75 -17.45 -1.25 -1.20
C GLY A 75 -17.42 -2.54 -0.36
N THR A 76 -18.16 -3.56 -0.79
CA THR A 76 -18.21 -4.86 -0.10
C THR A 76 -16.84 -5.56 -0.04
N TYR A 77 -15.97 -5.32 -1.03
CA TYR A 77 -14.63 -5.91 -1.10
C TYR A 77 -13.53 -4.96 -0.61
N ASP A 78 -13.89 -3.82 -0.02
CA ASP A 78 -12.91 -2.93 0.59
C ASP A 78 -12.17 -3.67 1.72
N PRO A 79 -10.83 -3.82 1.65
CA PRO A 79 -10.06 -4.60 2.61
C PRO A 79 -9.95 -3.96 4.00
N CYS A 80 -10.40 -2.71 4.19
CA CYS A 80 -10.34 -2.02 5.46
C CYS A 80 -11.43 -2.50 6.44
N PRO A 81 -11.19 -2.45 7.75
CA PRO A 81 -12.20 -2.80 8.74
C PRO A 81 -13.38 -1.81 8.75
N ARG A 82 -14.47 -2.16 9.43
CA ARG A 82 -15.64 -1.27 9.60
C ARG A 82 -15.24 0.07 10.22
N GLY A 83 -15.75 1.17 9.68
CA GLY A 83 -15.40 2.54 10.10
C GLY A 83 -14.13 3.08 9.44
N TRP A 84 -13.55 2.29 8.54
CA TRP A 84 -12.38 2.63 7.76
C TRP A 84 -12.59 2.20 6.30
N ARG A 85 -11.97 2.92 5.38
CA ARG A 85 -12.04 2.66 3.93
C ARG A 85 -10.68 2.84 3.29
N VAL A 86 -10.53 2.33 2.07
CA VAL A 86 -9.37 2.65 1.24
C VAL A 86 -9.42 4.15 0.86
N PRO A 87 -8.26 4.85 0.80
CA PRO A 87 -8.19 6.25 0.45
C PRO A 87 -8.83 6.56 -0.91
N THR A 88 -9.43 7.72 -1.04
CA THR A 88 -9.84 8.30 -2.33
C THR A 88 -8.86 9.38 -2.75
N ASP A 89 -8.98 9.85 -3.98
CA ASP A 89 -8.24 11.03 -4.41
C ASP A 89 -8.47 12.23 -3.49
N GLY A 90 -7.40 12.98 -3.29
CA GLY A 90 -7.37 14.12 -2.39
C GLY A 90 -7.10 13.80 -0.92
N THR A 91 -7.08 12.52 -0.52
CA THR A 91 -6.76 12.10 0.86
C THR A 91 -5.44 12.69 1.38
N TRP A 92 -4.46 12.88 0.50
CA TRP A 92 -3.10 13.33 0.85
C TRP A 92 -2.77 14.74 0.36
N ASN A 93 -3.75 15.56 -0.01
CA ASN A 93 -3.52 16.88 -0.64
C ASN A 93 -2.75 17.88 0.24
N ASP A 94 -2.70 17.64 1.55
CA ASP A 94 -1.99 18.46 2.54
C ASP A 94 -0.58 17.91 2.86
N PHE A 95 -0.16 16.81 2.22
CA PHE A 95 1.19 16.28 2.35
C PHE A 95 2.18 17.17 1.57
N SER A 96 3.24 17.57 2.26
CA SER A 96 4.32 18.37 1.70
C SER A 96 5.65 17.93 2.30
N VAL A 97 6.77 18.41 1.77
CA VAL A 97 8.08 18.11 2.36
C VAL A 97 8.22 18.64 3.79
N ILE A 98 7.37 19.58 4.20
CA ILE A 98 7.32 20.17 5.54
C ILE A 98 6.44 19.34 6.47
N THR A 99 5.22 19.01 6.03
CA THR A 99 4.21 18.26 6.82
C THR A 99 4.43 16.75 6.78
N PHE A 100 5.19 16.26 5.81
CA PHE A 100 5.47 14.85 5.55
C PHE A 100 6.97 14.62 5.25
N PRO A 101 7.88 14.95 6.20
CA PRO A 101 9.32 14.82 6.01
C PRO A 101 9.76 13.36 5.91
N TYR A 102 10.87 13.13 5.19
CA TYR A 102 11.52 11.83 5.10
C TYR A 102 12.35 11.53 6.34
N TYR A 103 12.15 10.34 6.90
CA TYR A 103 12.91 9.80 8.02
C TYR A 103 13.81 8.66 7.55
N ILE A 104 15.12 8.82 7.77
CA ILE A 104 16.12 7.77 7.56
C ILE A 104 16.70 7.37 8.92
N GLN A 105 16.70 6.08 9.22
CA GLN A 105 17.39 5.49 10.36
C GLN A 105 18.17 4.24 9.90
N GLY A 106 19.18 3.85 10.66
CA GLY A 106 20.03 2.70 10.33
C GLY A 106 21.10 2.98 9.27
N ASN A 107 22.04 2.05 9.17
CA ASN A 107 23.08 2.03 8.14
C ASN A 107 22.53 1.42 6.84
N GLN A 108 22.99 1.95 5.70
CA GLN A 108 22.74 1.35 4.40
C GLN A 108 23.45 -0.01 4.30
N THR A 109 22.74 -1.02 3.83
CA THR A 109 23.26 -2.36 3.60
C THR A 109 23.91 -2.46 2.20
N THR A 110 24.72 -3.49 1.97
CA THR A 110 25.47 -3.67 0.71
C THR A 110 24.59 -3.90 -0.52
N ASP A 111 23.37 -4.41 -0.32
CA ASP A 111 22.33 -4.56 -1.34
C ASP A 111 21.52 -3.26 -1.56
N GLY A 112 21.87 -2.18 -0.85
CA GLY A 112 21.25 -0.88 -0.97
C GLY A 112 20.01 -0.66 -0.11
N GLY A 113 19.60 -1.64 0.70
CA GLY A 113 18.60 -1.50 1.76
C GLY A 113 19.11 -0.71 2.97
N TYR A 114 18.36 -0.73 4.06
CA TYR A 114 18.73 -0.13 5.34
C TYR A 114 18.48 -1.12 6.48
N THR A 115 19.32 -1.05 7.50
CA THR A 115 19.21 -1.88 8.71
C THR A 115 17.99 -1.56 9.58
N GLU A 116 17.29 -0.47 9.29
CA GLU A 116 16.03 -0.09 9.92
C GLU A 116 15.00 0.34 8.87
N THR A 117 13.71 0.36 9.24
CA THR A 117 12.62 0.79 8.35
C THR A 117 12.60 2.31 8.21
N ASN A 118 12.91 2.78 7.01
CA ASN A 118 12.74 4.18 6.61
C ASN A 118 11.30 4.49 6.21
N GLY A 119 10.97 5.77 6.06
CA GLY A 119 9.64 6.19 5.66
C GLY A 119 9.40 7.68 5.85
N ARG A 120 8.14 8.06 6.02
CA ARG A 120 7.71 9.43 6.25
C ARG A 120 6.67 9.50 7.35
N GLN A 121 6.75 10.54 8.17
CA GLN A 121 5.78 10.78 9.24
C GLN A 121 4.98 12.04 8.90
N TYR A 122 3.66 11.94 8.85
CA TYR A 122 2.78 13.08 8.63
C TYR A 122 2.49 13.78 9.96
N ASN A 123 2.90 15.04 10.10
CA ASN A 123 2.65 15.92 11.26
C ASN A 123 2.88 15.25 12.62
N HIS A 124 3.89 14.37 12.71
CA HIS A 124 4.18 13.57 13.92
C HIS A 124 3.06 12.60 14.38
N MET A 125 2.03 12.36 13.55
CA MET A 125 0.89 11.51 13.86
C MET A 125 0.96 10.17 13.14
N THR A 126 1.06 10.20 11.80
CA THR A 126 0.85 9.00 10.98
C THR A 126 2.13 8.59 10.28
N TRP A 127 2.57 7.35 10.51
CA TRP A 127 3.74 6.77 9.86
C TRP A 127 3.39 6.09 8.54
N TYR A 128 4.18 6.38 7.51
CA TYR A 128 4.13 5.74 6.21
C TYR A 128 5.49 5.10 5.94
N PRO A 129 5.63 3.76 6.08
CA PRO A 129 6.88 3.10 5.75
C PRO A 129 7.25 3.25 4.28
N ALA A 130 8.55 3.29 3.99
CA ALA A 130 9.12 3.13 2.66
C ALA A 130 9.03 1.65 2.25
N SER A 131 7.80 1.16 2.09
CA SER A 131 7.48 -0.25 1.85
C SER A 131 7.98 -0.80 0.51
N GLY A 132 8.35 0.07 -0.43
CA GLY A 132 8.53 -0.33 -1.81
C GLY A 132 7.21 -0.73 -2.46
N TYR A 133 7.31 -1.55 -3.52
CA TYR A 133 6.16 -2.15 -4.21
C TYR A 133 6.55 -3.50 -4.80
N ARG A 134 5.55 -4.38 -5.01
CA ARG A 134 5.73 -5.60 -5.81
C ARG A 134 5.44 -5.31 -7.28
N ASP A 135 6.37 -5.72 -8.14
CA ASP A 135 6.21 -5.63 -9.58
C ASP A 135 5.14 -6.59 -10.07
N TYR A 136 4.31 -6.16 -11.02
CA TYR A 136 3.15 -6.93 -11.48
C TYR A 136 3.51 -8.02 -12.49
N GLU A 137 4.69 -7.96 -13.12
CA GLU A 137 5.16 -8.95 -14.11
C GLU A 137 5.95 -10.05 -13.43
N GLU A 138 6.85 -9.67 -12.51
CA GLU A 138 7.83 -10.58 -11.90
C GLU A 138 7.56 -10.88 -10.42
N GLY A 139 6.58 -10.21 -9.80
CA GLY A 139 6.28 -10.31 -8.35
C GLY A 139 7.40 -9.83 -7.43
N THR A 140 8.48 -9.33 -8.01
CA THR A 140 9.70 -8.91 -7.33
C THR A 140 9.44 -7.66 -6.51
N LEU A 141 9.96 -7.64 -5.28
CA LEU A 141 9.80 -6.52 -4.38
C LEU A 141 10.92 -5.48 -4.62
N TYR A 142 10.54 -4.26 -4.98
CA TYR A 142 11.47 -3.18 -5.34
C TYR A 142 11.43 -2.01 -4.37
N SER A 143 12.56 -1.30 -4.24
CA SER A 143 12.68 -0.01 -3.54
C SER A 143 12.35 -0.01 -2.05
N VAL A 144 12.38 -1.19 -1.40
CA VAL A 144 12.19 -1.33 0.04
C VAL A 144 13.19 -0.47 0.80
N GLY A 145 12.72 0.24 1.83
CA GLY A 145 13.53 1.14 2.63
C GLY A 145 13.92 2.44 1.92
N ARG A 146 13.47 2.66 0.68
CA ARG A 146 13.78 3.87 -0.10
C ARG A 146 12.52 4.64 -0.49
N ASN A 147 11.53 3.96 -1.04
CA ASN A 147 10.32 4.59 -1.59
C ASN A 147 9.06 4.02 -0.93
N GLY A 148 8.00 4.82 -0.84
CA GLY A 148 6.67 4.37 -0.43
C GLY A 148 5.66 4.57 -1.55
N TYR A 149 4.73 3.62 -1.67
CA TYR A 149 3.69 3.59 -2.69
C TYR A 149 2.38 3.17 -2.04
N TYR A 150 1.36 4.02 -2.14
CA TYR A 150 0.06 3.82 -1.51
C TYR A 150 -1.04 4.13 -2.52
N LEU A 151 -1.95 3.18 -2.71
CA LEU A 151 -3.02 3.31 -3.70
C LEU A 151 -4.24 4.08 -3.15
N THR A 152 -4.98 4.74 -4.04
CA THR A 152 -6.36 5.19 -3.80
C THR A 152 -7.34 4.23 -4.47
N ILE A 153 -8.65 4.39 -4.25
CA ILE A 153 -9.71 3.70 -5.01
C ILE A 153 -10.17 4.47 -6.25
N THR A 154 -9.59 5.64 -6.52
CA THR A 154 -10.02 6.45 -7.65
C THR A 154 -9.33 5.96 -8.92
N VAL A 155 -10.14 5.41 -9.82
CA VAL A 155 -9.70 4.92 -11.13
C VAL A 155 -10.04 5.97 -12.20
N ASP A 156 -9.06 6.29 -13.04
CA ASP A 156 -9.20 7.09 -14.26
C ASP A 156 -8.86 6.21 -15.47
N ASP A 157 -9.89 5.73 -16.16
CA ASP A 157 -9.80 4.76 -17.26
C ASP A 157 -9.01 3.50 -16.87
N THR A 158 -7.77 3.38 -17.34
CA THR A 158 -6.91 2.21 -17.09
C THR A 158 -5.96 2.40 -15.90
N SER A 159 -6.03 3.55 -15.22
CA SER A 159 -5.04 3.95 -14.23
C SER A 159 -5.64 4.23 -12.86
N ILE A 160 -4.87 3.93 -11.82
CA ILE A 160 -5.19 4.25 -10.43
C ILE A 160 -4.27 5.35 -9.92
N ASN A 161 -4.83 6.26 -9.14
CA ASN A 161 -4.04 7.28 -8.47
C ASN A 161 -3.35 6.71 -7.22
N SER A 162 -2.19 7.26 -6.92
CA SER A 162 -1.36 6.79 -5.82
C SER A 162 -0.52 7.91 -5.21
N LEU A 163 -0.32 7.82 -3.90
CA LEU A 163 0.75 8.51 -3.20
C LEU A 163 2.05 7.76 -3.43
N ARG A 164 3.04 8.48 -3.95
CA ARG A 164 4.41 8.01 -4.07
C ARG A 164 5.35 8.99 -3.40
N PHE A 165 6.28 8.46 -2.62
CA PHE A 165 7.38 9.26 -2.10
C PHE A 165 8.72 8.56 -2.25
N TYR A 166 9.77 9.37 -2.28
CA TYR A 166 11.14 8.94 -2.49
C TYR A 166 12.06 9.53 -1.42
N MET A 167 13.24 8.94 -1.29
CA MET A 167 14.37 9.58 -0.63
C MET A 167 14.67 10.96 -1.26
N ALA A 168 15.24 11.87 -0.47
CA ALA A 168 15.59 13.23 -0.90
C ALA A 168 14.39 14.12 -1.30
N ASN A 169 13.27 14.00 -0.58
CA ASN A 169 12.13 14.94 -0.60
C ASN A 169 11.18 14.89 -1.81
N GLY A 170 11.31 13.94 -2.74
CA GLY A 170 10.29 13.75 -3.77
C GLY A 170 8.95 13.24 -3.21
N ILE A 171 7.85 13.93 -3.50
CA ILE A 171 6.48 13.48 -3.20
C ILE A 171 5.64 13.69 -4.47
N SER A 172 4.84 12.68 -4.81
CA SER A 172 3.81 12.75 -5.85
C SER A 172 2.51 12.24 -5.24
N LEU A 173 1.49 13.09 -5.23
CA LEU A 173 0.23 12.82 -4.53
C LEU A 173 -0.82 12.13 -5.42
N ASN A 174 -0.68 12.30 -6.75
CA ASN A 174 -1.62 11.81 -7.74
C ASN A 174 -0.86 11.20 -8.93
N ARG A 175 -0.08 10.14 -8.67
CA ARG A 175 0.56 9.41 -9.76
C ARG A 175 -0.42 8.40 -10.34
N SER A 176 -0.83 8.66 -11.58
CA SER A 176 -1.57 7.73 -12.42
C SER A 176 -0.64 6.61 -12.94
N GLY A 177 -1.09 5.36 -12.87
CA GLY A 177 -0.40 4.18 -13.40
C GLY A 177 -1.29 2.93 -13.34
N LEU A 178 -0.77 1.79 -13.83
CA LEU A 178 -1.51 0.52 -13.86
C LEU A 178 -2.10 0.15 -12.49
N ARG A 179 -3.24 -0.56 -12.49
CA ARG A 179 -3.91 -1.08 -11.26
C ARG A 179 -3.17 -2.25 -10.60
N THR A 180 -2.20 -2.82 -11.29
CA THR A 180 -1.58 -4.10 -10.98
C THR A 180 -0.33 -4.08 -10.09
N PRO A 181 0.46 -2.99 -9.95
CA PRO A 181 1.56 -2.98 -9.01
C PRO A 181 1.06 -3.20 -7.58
N GLY A 182 1.77 -4.03 -6.82
CA GLY A 182 1.49 -4.29 -5.40
C GLY A 182 1.86 -3.10 -4.53
N PHE A 183 1.08 -2.03 -4.60
CA PHE A 183 1.17 -0.88 -3.71
C PHE A 183 0.48 -1.17 -2.38
N SER A 184 0.91 -0.48 -1.32
CA SER A 184 0.32 -0.65 -0.01
C SER A 184 -1.09 -0.03 0.04
N VAL A 185 -2.00 -0.69 0.75
CA VAL A 185 -3.27 -0.10 1.15
C VAL A 185 -3.12 0.48 2.55
N ARG A 186 -3.47 1.75 2.74
CA ARG A 186 -3.54 2.38 4.06
C ARG A 186 -4.93 2.90 4.32
N CYS A 187 -5.66 2.20 5.18
CA CYS A 187 -7.01 2.57 5.55
C CYS A 187 -7.06 3.97 6.19
N VAL A 188 -8.09 4.72 5.82
CA VAL A 188 -8.46 6.02 6.41
C VAL A 188 -9.86 5.93 7.00
N GLN A 189 -10.14 6.75 8.00
CA GLN A 189 -11.46 6.76 8.64
C GLN A 189 -12.53 7.17 7.62
N GLU A 190 -13.69 6.50 7.68
CA GLU A 190 -14.88 6.85 6.89
C GLU A 190 -15.38 8.28 7.18
#